data_AF-Q0GY36-F1
#
_entry.id   AF-Q0GY36-F1
#
_cell.length_a   1.000
_cell.length_b   1.000
_cell.length_c   1.000
_cell.angle_alpha   90.00
_cell.angle_beta   90.00
_cell.angle_gamma   90.00
#
_symmetry.space_group_name_H-M   'P 1'
#
loop_
_entity.id
_entity.type
_entity.pdbx_description
1 polymer ?
#
loop_
_entity_poly.entity_id
_entity_poly.type
_entity_poly.pdbx_seq_one_letter_code
_entity_poly.pdbx_strand_id
1 'polypeptide(L)'
;PEFPWYGYDSYRGIFARYHNLKVNLKGSKEYQAYCFNLNRFEPRKEGSYFPNWYKKWDGDEEIFTKHADSPRMKGKELSDNILRVMYNGYPNDGNGIMRDLDPLNAILVTQ
;
A
#
# COMPACT_ATOMS: atom_id res chain seq x y z
N PRO A 1 10.58 -10.38 16.41
CA PRO A 1 9.48 -9.59 17.02
C PRO A 1 8.21 -9.81 16.21
N GLU A 2 7.04 -9.58 16.81
CA GLU A 2 5.75 -9.80 16.15
C GLU A 2 5.50 -8.85 14.96
N PHE A 3 6.04 -7.63 15.00
CA PHE A 3 5.92 -6.60 13.96
C PHE A 3 7.30 -6.28 13.37
N PRO A 4 7.88 -7.14 12.52
CA PRO A 4 9.26 -6.97 12.06
C PRO A 4 9.39 -6.11 10.79
N TRP A 5 8.28 -5.80 10.10
CA TRP A 5 8.31 -5.07 8.83
C TRP A 5 8.34 -3.57 9.08
N TYR A 6 9.26 -2.88 8.43
CA TYR A 6 9.32 -1.43 8.45
C TYR A 6 8.43 -0.89 7.33
N GLY A 7 7.43 -0.07 7.68
CA GLY A 7 6.59 0.63 6.70
C GLY A 7 6.79 2.14 6.79
N TYR A 8 6.89 2.79 5.65
CA TYR A 8 7.24 4.21 5.57
C TYR A 8 6.77 4.83 4.27
N ASP A 9 6.67 6.16 4.26
CA ASP A 9 6.48 6.95 3.05
C ASP A 9 7.84 7.46 2.54
N SER A 10 8.26 7.01 1.36
CA SER A 10 9.53 7.42 0.75
C SER A 10 9.42 8.72 -0.05
N TYR A 11 8.22 9.26 -0.25
CA TYR A 11 8.06 10.54 -0.92
C TYR A 11 8.48 11.70 -0.02
N ARG A 12 9.39 12.55 -0.51
CA ARG A 12 9.95 13.70 0.22
C ARG A 12 9.55 15.07 -0.33
N GLY A 13 8.63 15.12 -1.30
CA GLY A 13 8.19 16.38 -1.89
C GLY A 13 7.14 17.11 -1.05
N ILE A 14 6.73 18.29 -1.53
CA ILE A 14 5.85 19.22 -0.80
C ILE A 14 4.36 19.01 -1.06
N PHE A 15 4.00 18.33 -2.15
CA PHE A 15 2.59 18.13 -2.50
C PHE A 15 1.96 17.06 -1.61
N ALA A 16 1.01 17.48 -0.77
CA ALA A 16 0.36 16.62 0.22
C ALA A 16 -0.41 15.43 -0.37
N ARG A 17 -0.83 15.50 -1.65
CA ARG A 17 -1.54 14.40 -2.33
C ARG A 17 -0.64 13.22 -2.68
N TYR A 18 0.68 13.43 -2.73
CA TYR A 18 1.60 12.38 -3.16
C TYR A 18 2.17 11.64 -1.97
N HIS A 19 2.19 10.33 -2.13
CA HIS A 19 2.83 9.38 -1.23
C HIS A 19 3.52 8.33 -2.08
N ASN A 20 4.55 7.71 -1.53
CA ASN A 20 5.17 6.53 -2.10
C ASN A 20 5.43 5.54 -0.97
N LEU A 21 4.37 4.86 -0.55
CA LEU A 21 4.43 3.98 0.61
C LEU A 21 5.20 2.71 0.27
N LYS A 22 6.12 2.32 1.14
CA LYS A 22 6.97 1.13 1.01
C LYS A 22 6.92 0.30 2.27
N VAL A 23 7.18 -1.00 2.10
CA VAL A 23 7.53 -1.90 3.21
C VAL A 23 8.80 -2.67 2.89
N ASN A 24 9.65 -2.89 3.89
CA ASN A 24 10.78 -3.81 3.81
C ASN A 24 11.01 -4.55 5.14
N LEU A 25 11.86 -5.57 5.10
CA LEU A 25 12.25 -6.35 6.26
C LEU A 25 13.75 -6.22 6.48
N LYS A 26 14.15 -5.44 7.49
CA LYS A 26 15.57 -5.28 7.89
C LYS A 26 16.50 -4.89 6.72
N GLY A 27 16.07 -3.93 5.90
CA GLY A 27 16.86 -3.48 4.73
C GLY A 27 16.79 -4.42 3.53
N SER A 28 15.86 -5.38 3.51
CA SER A 28 15.56 -6.16 2.31
C SER A 28 15.09 -5.27 1.16
N LYS A 29 14.88 -5.89 -0.01
CA LYS A 29 14.10 -5.32 -1.11
C LYS A 29 12.83 -4.65 -0.59
N GLU A 30 12.55 -3.48 -1.12
CA GLU A 30 11.31 -2.73 -0.87
C GLU A 30 10.16 -3.27 -1.73
N TYR A 31 8.97 -3.27 -1.15
CA TYR A 31 7.73 -3.58 -1.84
C TYR A 31 6.85 -2.33 -1.87
N GLN A 32 6.23 -2.05 -3.02
CA GLN A 32 5.20 -1.02 -3.11
C GLN A 32 4.04 -1.37 -2.17
N ALA A 33 3.60 -0.39 -1.40
CA ALA A 33 2.44 -0.50 -0.53
C ALA A 33 1.41 0.59 -0.86
N TYR A 34 0.19 0.36 -0.40
CA TYR A 34 -0.94 1.28 -0.46
C TYR A 34 -1.66 1.25 0.89
N CYS A 35 -2.18 2.38 1.35
CA CYS A 35 -3.00 2.42 2.55
C CYS A 35 -4.42 1.94 2.23
N PHE A 36 -5.14 1.41 3.21
CA PHE A 36 -6.50 0.88 2.99
C PHE A 36 -7.51 1.30 4.08
N ASN A 37 -7.08 2.09 5.07
CA ASN A 37 -7.92 2.67 6.11
C ASN A 37 -7.89 4.19 6.01
N LEU A 38 -8.82 4.79 5.27
CA LEU A 38 -8.83 6.23 4.94
C LEU A 38 -8.86 7.16 6.16
N ASN A 39 -9.41 6.71 7.29
CA ASN A 39 -9.53 7.50 8.51
C ASN A 39 -8.33 7.34 9.47
N ARG A 40 -7.26 6.67 9.03
CA ARG A 40 -6.04 6.45 9.83
C ARG A 40 -4.87 7.22 9.21
N PHE A 41 -3.91 7.60 10.05
CA PHE A 41 -2.69 8.27 9.61
C PHE A 41 -1.88 7.39 8.66
N GLU A 42 -1.33 8.02 7.61
CA GLU A 42 -0.36 7.40 6.73
C GLU A 42 0.93 7.04 7.49
N PRO A 43 1.72 6.07 6.98
CA PRO A 43 3.05 5.80 7.51
C PRO A 43 3.91 7.07 7.54
N ARG A 44 4.71 7.21 8.59
CA ARG A 44 5.68 8.30 8.72
C ARG A 44 6.71 8.22 7.59
N LYS A 45 7.37 9.36 7.33
CA LYS A 45 8.46 9.45 6.37
C LYS A 45 9.60 8.49 6.72
N GLU A 46 10.30 8.03 5.69
CA GLU A 46 11.50 7.23 5.83
C GLU A 46 12.50 7.87 6.81
N GLY A 47 13.06 7.08 7.72
CA GLY A 47 14.03 7.55 8.72
C GLY A 47 13.44 8.36 9.88
N SER A 48 12.11 8.42 10.01
CA SER A 48 11.46 9.04 11.18
C SER A 48 11.97 8.43 12.50
N TYR A 49 12.16 9.28 13.51
CA TYR A 49 12.49 8.85 14.88
C TYR A 49 11.40 7.95 15.50
N PHE A 50 10.17 8.03 14.99
CA PHE A 50 9.05 7.20 15.40
C PHE A 50 8.55 6.36 14.21
N PRO A 51 9.26 5.28 13.84
CA PRO A 51 8.93 4.44 12.69
C PRO A 51 7.63 3.64 12.90
N ASN A 52 6.96 3.30 11.81
CA ASN A 52 5.81 2.41 11.81
C ASN A 52 6.25 0.95 11.56
N TRP A 53 5.88 0.06 12.47
CA TRP A 53 6.20 -1.37 12.40
C TRP A 53 4.95 -2.20 12.11
N TYR A 54 5.07 -3.14 11.18
CA TYR A 54 3.97 -3.94 10.66
C TYR A 54 4.21 -5.44 10.81
N LYS A 55 3.10 -6.16 10.87
CA LYS A 55 3.03 -7.62 10.76
C LYS A 55 2.48 -7.97 9.39
N LYS A 56 3.12 -8.91 8.71
CA LYS A 56 2.65 -9.41 7.42
C LYS A 56 1.57 -10.47 7.66
N TRP A 57 0.51 -10.39 6.87
CA TRP A 57 -0.56 -11.37 6.78
C TRP A 57 -0.68 -11.85 5.34
N ASP A 58 -1.25 -13.03 5.13
CA ASP A 58 -1.66 -13.45 3.80
C ASP A 58 -2.93 -12.67 3.39
N GLY A 59 -3.00 -12.28 2.11
CA GLY A 59 -4.03 -11.37 1.62
C GLY A 59 -5.31 -12.09 1.23
N ASP A 60 -6.05 -12.60 2.22
CA ASP A 60 -7.31 -13.32 2.01
C ASP A 60 -8.55 -12.52 2.45
N GLU A 61 -9.73 -13.10 2.21
CA GLU A 61 -11.02 -12.48 2.50
C GLU A 61 -11.23 -12.19 3.99
N GLU A 62 -10.72 -13.05 4.89
CA GLU A 62 -10.89 -12.90 6.33
C GLU A 62 -10.05 -11.73 6.81
N ILE A 63 -8.79 -11.67 6.37
CA ILE A 63 -7.86 -10.59 6.72
C ILE A 63 -8.38 -9.23 6.26
N PHE A 64 -8.86 -9.10 5.01
CA PHE A 64 -9.41 -7.83 4.55
C PHE A 64 -10.69 -7.45 5.30
N THR A 65 -11.58 -8.40 5.59
CA THR A 65 -12.82 -8.14 6.34
C THR A 65 -12.53 -7.71 7.78
N LYS A 66 -11.51 -8.29 8.40
CA LYS A 66 -11.12 -8.01 9.79
C LYS A 66 -10.42 -6.66 9.95
N HIS A 67 -9.60 -6.25 8.99
CA HIS A 67 -8.72 -5.09 9.14
C HIS A 67 -9.20 -3.82 8.42
N ALA A 68 -10.04 -3.94 7.39
CA ALA A 68 -10.62 -2.77 6.74
C ALA A 68 -11.74 -2.16 7.60
N ASP A 69 -11.68 -0.85 7.86
CA ASP A 69 -12.72 -0.19 8.70
C ASP A 69 -14.08 -0.15 7.98
N SER A 70 -14.11 -0.09 6.64
CA SER A 70 -15.33 -0.03 5.82
C SER A 70 -15.12 -0.62 4.42
N PRO A 71 -14.98 -1.95 4.29
CA PRO A 71 -14.83 -2.58 2.98
C PRO A 71 -16.11 -2.43 2.14
N ARG A 72 -15.97 -2.20 0.83
CA ARG A 72 -17.11 -2.02 -0.10
C ARG A 72 -18.05 -3.23 -0.14
N MET A 73 -17.47 -4.43 0.00
CA MET A 73 -18.12 -5.74 -0.02
C MET A 73 -17.27 -6.71 0.81
N LYS A 74 -17.76 -7.92 1.08
CA LYS A 74 -17.04 -8.95 1.87
C LYS A 74 -16.85 -10.22 1.06
N GLY A 75 -15.98 -11.10 1.55
CA GLY A 75 -15.70 -12.40 0.94
C GLY A 75 -14.73 -12.32 -0.25
N LYS A 76 -14.59 -13.44 -0.96
CA LYS A 76 -13.65 -13.63 -2.09
C LYS A 76 -13.72 -12.54 -3.17
N GLU A 77 -14.89 -11.96 -3.42
CA GLU A 77 -15.03 -10.88 -4.40
C GLU A 77 -14.17 -9.66 -4.03
N LEU A 78 -14.07 -9.33 -2.73
CA LEU A 78 -13.20 -8.26 -2.24
C LEU A 78 -11.73 -8.55 -2.55
N SER A 79 -11.24 -9.73 -2.20
CA SER A 79 -9.83 -10.11 -2.42
C SER A 79 -9.49 -10.18 -3.90
N ASP A 80 -10.39 -10.73 -4.74
CA ASP A 80 -10.19 -10.80 -6.18
C ASP A 80 -10.13 -9.41 -6.81
N ASN A 81 -10.98 -8.48 -6.37
CA ASN A 81 -10.99 -7.11 -6.88
C ASN A 81 -9.73 -6.34 -6.48
N ILE A 82 -9.30 -6.45 -5.22
CA ILE A 82 -8.02 -5.86 -4.77
C ILE A 82 -6.86 -6.43 -5.60
N LEU A 83 -6.81 -7.75 -5.80
CA LEU A 83 -5.76 -8.38 -6.59
C LEU A 83 -5.73 -7.88 -8.04
N ARG A 84 -6.89 -7.73 -8.69
CA ARG A 84 -6.99 -7.18 -10.05
C ARG A 84 -6.49 -5.74 -10.12
N VAL A 85 -6.84 -4.90 -9.14
CA VAL A 85 -6.35 -3.52 -9.08
C VAL A 85 -4.83 -3.51 -8.90
N MET A 86 -4.29 -4.28 -7.96
CA MET A 86 -2.84 -4.35 -7.73
C MET A 86 -2.06 -4.92 -8.93
N TYR A 87 -2.65 -5.86 -9.67
CA TYR A 87 -2.05 -6.41 -10.88
C TYR A 87 -2.02 -5.41 -12.03
N ASN A 88 -3.07 -4.61 -12.20
CA ASN A 88 -3.14 -3.61 -13.26
C ASN A 88 -2.60 -2.24 -12.86
N GLY A 89 -2.42 -2.00 -11.56
CA GLY A 89 -1.94 -0.74 -11.02
C GLY A 89 -0.43 -0.64 -10.96
N TYR A 90 0.06 0.49 -10.45
CA TYR A 90 1.49 0.72 -10.32
C TYR A 90 2.12 -0.19 -9.24
N PRO A 91 3.35 -0.71 -9.44
CA PRO A 91 4.18 -0.61 -10.64
C PRO A 91 3.98 -1.77 -11.63
N ASN A 92 3.08 -2.72 -11.34
CA ASN A 92 2.99 -3.96 -12.13
C ASN A 92 2.42 -3.70 -13.52
N ASP A 93 1.37 -2.88 -13.62
CA ASP A 93 0.75 -2.40 -14.86
C ASP A 93 0.53 -3.51 -15.91
N GLY A 94 -0.01 -4.66 -15.48
CA GLY A 94 -0.01 -5.89 -16.27
C GLY A 94 -0.76 -5.81 -17.61
N ASN A 95 -1.60 -4.79 -17.81
CA ASN A 95 -2.31 -4.51 -19.07
C ASN A 95 -2.04 -3.10 -19.63
N GLY A 96 -1.05 -2.36 -19.13
CA GLY A 96 -0.70 -1.04 -19.65
C GLY A 96 -1.75 0.05 -19.40
N ILE A 97 -2.57 -0.08 -18.35
CA ILE A 97 -3.62 0.92 -18.02
C ILE A 97 -3.02 2.17 -17.38
N MET A 98 -1.82 2.06 -16.81
CA MET A 98 -1.08 3.18 -16.20
C MET A 98 -0.11 3.84 -17.18
N ARG A 99 -0.15 3.45 -18.46
CA ARG A 99 0.70 4.02 -19.50
C ARG A 99 0.53 5.54 -19.54
N ASP A 100 1.63 6.23 -19.82
CA ASP A 100 1.68 7.69 -19.97
C ASP A 100 1.46 8.48 -18.67
N LEU A 101 1.29 7.80 -17.52
CA LEU A 101 1.30 8.43 -16.19
C LEU A 101 2.70 8.44 -15.58
N ASP A 102 3.13 9.60 -15.09
CA ASP A 102 4.31 9.68 -14.23
C ASP A 102 4.14 8.82 -12.96
N PRO A 103 5.21 8.25 -12.38
CA PRO A 103 5.11 7.30 -11.28
C PRO A 103 4.25 7.76 -10.09
N LEU A 104 4.40 9.01 -9.64
CA LEU A 104 3.61 9.53 -8.51
C LEU A 104 2.12 9.70 -8.85
N ASN A 105 1.80 9.99 -10.11
CA ASN A 105 0.42 10.03 -10.58
C ASN A 105 -0.16 8.62 -10.71
N ALA A 106 0.62 7.66 -11.19
CA ALA A 106 0.21 6.25 -11.27
C ALA A 106 -0.03 5.62 -9.88
N ILE A 107 0.82 5.95 -8.89
CA ILE A 107 0.60 5.60 -7.49
C ILE A 107 -0.71 6.22 -6.98
N LEU A 108 -0.93 7.52 -7.24
CA LEU A 108 -2.15 8.21 -6.82
C LEU A 108 -3.42 7.63 -7.44
N VAL A 109 -3.37 7.16 -8.69
CA VAL A 109 -4.51 6.50 -9.37
C VAL A 109 -4.75 5.08 -8.83
N THR A 110 -3.69 4.39 -8.39
CA THR A 110 -3.82 3.04 -7.82
C THR A 110 -4.35 3.07 -6.38
N GLN A 111 -4.03 4.13 -5.64
CA GLN A 111 -4.42 4.35 -4.24
C GLN A 111 -5.92 4.65 -4.08
#